data_AF-M5FIH6-F1
#
_entry.id   AF-M5FIH6-F1
#
_cell.length_a   1.000
_cell.length_b   1.000
_cell.length_c   1.000
_cell.angle_alpha   90.00
_cell.angle_beta   90.00
_cell.angle_gamma   90.00
#
_symmetry.space_group_name_H-M   'P 1'
#
loop_
_entity.id
_entity.type
_entity.pdbx_description
1 polymer ?
#
loop_
_entity_poly.entity_id
_entity_poly.type
_entity_poly.pdbx_seq_one_letter_code
_entity_poly.pdbx_strand_id
1 'polypeptide(L)'
;MGGRGTISVVSNVAPRLCVEMHDACRAGDHHTARAIHHRLRPLIAALELESNPIPVKYALHLALGLSADVRLPLTPVQPETADAIREAMLALAENDSNVFSSTRAVVNAGHWWG
;
A
#
# COMPACT_ATOMS: atom_id res chain seq x y z
N MET A 1 -2.59 -26.14 3.53
CA MET A 1 -2.05 -24.90 4.13
C MET A 1 -3.08 -24.38 5.13
N GLY A 2 -2.72 -24.15 6.41
CA GLY A 2 -3.63 -23.85 7.53
C GLY A 2 -3.19 -22.68 8.41
N GLY A 3 -2.57 -21.65 7.82
CA GLY A 3 -2.13 -20.45 8.54
C GLY A 3 -3.33 -19.66 9.09
N ARG A 4 -3.21 -19.15 10.32
CA ARG A 4 -4.26 -18.39 11.02
C ARG A 4 -4.06 -16.87 11.00
N GLY A 5 -3.11 -16.36 10.22
CA GLY A 5 -2.80 -14.94 10.14
C GLY A 5 -1.56 -14.64 9.28
N THR A 6 -1.24 -13.36 9.11
CA THR A 6 -0.04 -12.88 8.40
C THR A 6 0.57 -11.69 9.15
N ILE A 7 1.90 -11.58 9.15
CA ILE A 7 2.60 -10.34 9.52
C ILE A 7 2.78 -9.58 8.21
N SER A 8 2.05 -8.47 8.05
CA SER A 8 1.90 -7.81 6.75
C SER A 8 2.46 -6.39 6.78
N VAL A 9 3.38 -6.11 5.87
CA VAL A 9 3.86 -4.73 5.63
C VAL A 9 2.74 -3.92 4.98
N VAL A 10 2.03 -4.50 4.00
CA VAL A 10 0.94 -3.84 3.26
C VAL A 10 -0.26 -3.50 4.14
N SER A 11 -0.47 -4.18 5.28
CA SER A 11 -1.56 -3.82 6.21
C SER A 11 -1.36 -2.47 6.89
N ASN A 12 -0.14 -1.91 6.92
CA ASN A 12 0.05 -0.53 7.38
C ASN A 12 -0.58 0.48 6.42
N VAL A 13 -0.63 0.15 5.12
CA VAL A 13 -1.09 1.06 4.05
C VAL A 13 -2.53 0.76 3.66
N ALA A 14 -2.90 -0.52 3.55
CA ALA A 14 -4.23 -0.98 3.14
C ALA A 14 -4.83 -2.00 4.14
N PRO A 15 -5.08 -1.59 5.40
CA PRO A 15 -5.54 -2.51 6.46
C PRO A 15 -6.89 -3.16 6.13
N ARG A 16 -7.85 -2.40 5.60
CA ARG A 16 -9.20 -2.91 5.30
C ARG A 16 -9.19 -4.06 4.30
N LEU A 17 -8.48 -3.89 3.17
CA LEU A 17 -8.35 -4.94 2.16
C LEU A 17 -7.65 -6.19 2.73
N CYS A 18 -6.69 -6.01 3.64
CA CYS A 18 -6.06 -7.14 4.32
C CYS A 18 -7.04 -7.92 5.21
N VAL A 19 -7.89 -7.20 5.95
CA VAL A 19 -8.96 -7.79 6.79
C VAL A 19 -9.98 -8.52 5.93
N GLU A 20 -10.49 -7.87 4.88
CA GLU A 20 -11.47 -8.47 3.95
C GLU A 20 -10.91 -9.73 3.27
N MET A 21 -9.65 -9.70 2.86
CA MET A 21 -8.98 -10.87 2.28
C MET A 21 -8.86 -12.00 3.32
N HIS A 22 -8.54 -11.67 4.57
CA HIS A 22 -8.45 -12.66 5.65
C HIS A 22 -9.82 -13.28 5.94
N ASP A 23 -10.87 -12.46 6.04
CA ASP A 23 -12.23 -12.92 6.31
C ASP A 23 -12.76 -13.81 5.18
N ALA A 24 -12.51 -13.43 3.92
CA ALA A 24 -12.83 -14.26 2.76
C ALA A 24 -12.10 -15.62 2.80
N CYS A 25 -10.80 -15.63 3.15
CA CYS A 25 -10.06 -16.87 3.34
C CYS A 25 -10.68 -17.73 4.46
N ARG A 26 -11.06 -17.11 5.58
CA ARG A 26 -11.61 -17.80 6.75
C ARG A 26 -13.01 -18.36 6.51
N ALA A 27 -13.78 -17.72 5.64
CA ALA A 27 -15.09 -18.19 5.18
C ALA A 27 -15.02 -19.26 4.07
N GLY A 28 -13.81 -19.56 3.54
CA GLY A 28 -13.63 -20.48 2.41
C GLY A 28 -13.94 -19.85 1.04
N ASP A 29 -14.19 -18.53 0.98
CA ASP A 29 -14.40 -17.79 -0.26
C ASP A 29 -13.05 -17.44 -0.91
N HIS A 30 -12.46 -18.44 -1.56
CA HIS A 30 -11.20 -18.29 -2.26
C HIS A 30 -11.27 -17.39 -3.49
N HIS A 31 -12.46 -17.20 -4.06
CA HIS A 31 -12.65 -16.33 -5.23
C HIS A 31 -12.48 -14.87 -4.81
N THR A 32 -13.20 -14.42 -3.78
CA THR A 32 -13.08 -13.07 -3.25
C THR A 32 -11.69 -12.81 -2.69
N ALA A 33 -11.12 -13.75 -1.93
CA ALA A 33 -9.76 -13.62 -1.43
C ALA A 33 -8.73 -13.41 -2.55
N ARG A 34 -8.86 -14.16 -3.66
CA ARG A 34 -7.98 -14.04 -4.83
C ARG A 34 -8.18 -12.70 -5.55
N ALA A 35 -9.42 -12.24 -5.69
CA ALA A 35 -9.71 -10.93 -6.28
C ALA A 35 -9.07 -9.79 -5.49
N ILE A 36 -9.20 -9.80 -4.16
CA ILE A 36 -8.56 -8.80 -3.28
C ILE A 36 -7.05 -8.90 -3.36
N HIS A 37 -6.51 -10.12 -3.36
CA HIS A 37 -5.08 -10.34 -3.51
C HIS A 37 -4.53 -9.76 -4.83
N HIS A 38 -5.23 -9.94 -5.95
CA HIS A 38 -4.85 -9.34 -7.23
C HIS A 38 -4.88 -7.81 -7.19
N ARG A 39 -5.85 -7.21 -6.48
CA ARG A 39 -5.91 -5.76 -6.25
C ARG A 39 -4.70 -5.26 -5.44
N LEU A 40 -4.30 -6.01 -4.41
CA LEU A 40 -3.15 -5.65 -3.55
C LEU A 40 -1.79 -5.90 -4.21
N ARG A 41 -1.73 -6.79 -5.21
CA ARG A 41 -0.47 -7.26 -5.81
C ARG A 41 0.44 -6.14 -6.35
N PRO A 42 -0.05 -5.12 -7.08
CA PRO A 42 0.79 -4.01 -7.53
C PRO A 42 1.44 -3.25 -6.38
N LEU A 43 0.70 -2.96 -5.32
CA LEU A 43 1.23 -2.27 -4.15
C LEU A 43 2.26 -3.13 -3.41
N ILE A 44 1.99 -4.43 -3.24
CA ILE A 44 2.96 -5.36 -2.65
C ILE A 44 4.26 -5.37 -3.45
N ALA A 45 4.18 -5.49 -4.78
CA ALA A 45 5.36 -5.50 -5.64
C ALA A 45 6.15 -4.20 -5.53
N ALA A 46 5.48 -3.05 -5.51
CA ALA A 46 6.14 -1.75 -5.34
C ALA A 46 6.85 -1.63 -3.97
N LEU A 47 6.23 -2.13 -2.89
CA LEU A 47 6.81 -2.13 -1.55
C LEU A 47 8.01 -3.10 -1.40
N GLU A 48 8.17 -4.05 -2.31
CA GLU A 48 9.26 -5.04 -2.31
C GLU A 48 10.46 -4.63 -3.17
N LEU A 49 10.38 -3.51 -3.92
CA LEU A 49 11.46 -3.01 -4.77
C LEU A 49 12.70 -2.58 -3.98
N GLU A 50 12.52 -2.15 -2.72
CA GLU A 50 13.60 -1.74 -1.84
C GLU A 50 13.48 -2.33 -0.43
N SER A 51 14.54 -2.20 0.36
CA SER A 51 14.59 -2.76 1.71
C SER A 51 13.57 -2.11 2.64
N ASN A 52 12.81 -2.94 3.35
CA ASN A 52 11.93 -2.47 4.41
C ASN A 52 12.73 -1.82 5.55
N PRO A 53 12.20 -0.75 6.19
CA PRO A 53 10.88 -0.14 6.01
C PRO A 53 10.85 1.07 5.05
N ILE A 54 11.85 1.27 4.18
CA ILE A 54 11.93 2.47 3.33
C ILE A 54 10.64 2.68 2.49
N PRO A 55 10.16 1.68 1.71
CA PRO A 55 8.99 1.87 0.85
C PRO A 55 7.70 2.11 1.62
N VAL A 56 7.49 1.36 2.71
CA VAL A 56 6.24 1.46 3.49
C VAL A 56 6.13 2.80 4.23
N LYS A 57 7.26 3.37 4.69
CA LYS A 57 7.27 4.72 5.27
C LYS A 57 6.90 5.78 4.24
N TYR A 58 7.36 5.63 3.00
CA TYR A 58 6.98 6.53 1.92
C TYR A 58 5.48 6.40 1.56
N ALA A 59 4.95 5.18 1.46
CA ALA A 59 3.53 4.96 1.22
C ALA A 59 2.65 5.57 2.33
N LEU A 60 3.07 5.45 3.60
CA LEU A 60 2.41 6.09 4.74
C LEU A 60 2.50 7.62 4.71
N HIS A 61 3.63 8.17 4.25
CA HIS A 61 3.77 9.60 3.99
C HIS A 61 2.73 10.09 2.97
N LEU A 62 2.56 9.37 1.85
CA LEU A 62 1.57 9.72 0.83
C LEU A 62 0.12 9.60 1.34
N ALA A 63 -0.20 8.54 2.09
CA ALA A 63 -1.57 8.29 2.54
C ALA A 63 -2.01 9.21 3.69
N LEU A 64 -1.09 9.50 4.63
CA LEU A 64 -1.41 10.07 5.94
C LEU A 64 -0.57 11.30 6.30
N GLY A 65 0.39 11.71 5.46
CA GLY A 65 1.29 12.83 5.75
C GLY A 65 2.33 12.56 6.84
N LEU A 66 2.57 11.28 7.19
CA LEU A 66 3.59 10.90 8.17
C LEU A 66 5.01 11.16 7.66
N SER A 67 6.00 11.32 8.55
CA SER A 67 7.39 11.48 8.12
C SER A 67 7.91 10.21 7.41
N ALA A 68 8.45 10.40 6.21
CA ALA A 68 9.15 9.37 5.44
C ALA A 68 10.61 9.15 5.91
N ASP A 69 11.09 9.90 6.91
CA ASP A 69 12.49 9.89 7.31
C ASP A 69 12.91 8.52 7.82
N VAL A 70 14.03 8.02 7.31
CA VAL A 70 14.66 6.81 7.82
C VAL A 70 15.97 7.17 8.52
N ARG A 71 16.37 6.35 9.47
CA ARG A 71 17.67 6.51 10.14
C ARG A 71 18.71 5.71 9.36
N LEU A 72 19.93 6.24 9.33
CA LEU A 72 21.08 5.50 8.82
C LEU A 72 21.17 4.11 9.49
N PRO A 73 21.58 3.07 8.73
CA PRO A 73 22.20 3.12 7.41
C PRO A 73 21.21 3.19 6.22
N LEU A 74 19.89 3.27 6.48
CA LEU A 74 18.89 3.38 5.43
C LEU A 74 18.91 4.78 4.79
N THR A 75 18.62 4.83 3.49
CA THR A 75 18.50 6.06 2.71
C THR A 75 17.05 6.32 2.32
N PRO A 76 16.70 7.56 1.95
CA PRO A 76 15.41 7.85 1.34
C PRO A 76 15.14 6.95 0.12
N VAL A 77 13.85 6.70 -0.11
CA VAL A 77 13.35 5.90 -1.24
C VAL A 77 13.86 6.45 -2.57
N GLN A 78 14.19 5.58 -3.51
CA GLN A 78 14.59 6.01 -4.85
C GLN A 78 13.38 6.51 -5.66
N PRO A 79 13.59 7.46 -6.58
CA PRO A 79 12.51 8.03 -7.41
C PRO A 79 11.67 6.96 -8.13
N GLU A 80 12.30 5.92 -8.67
CA GLU A 80 11.64 4.86 -9.43
C GLU A 80 10.69 4.04 -8.54
N THR A 81 11.12 3.73 -7.32
CA THR A 81 10.28 3.05 -6.32
C THR A 81 9.16 3.96 -5.82
N ALA A 82 9.44 5.25 -5.64
CA ALA A 82 8.44 6.24 -5.25
C ALA A 82 7.30 6.34 -6.28
N ASP A 83 7.64 6.37 -7.56
CA ASP A 83 6.67 6.39 -8.66
C ASP A 83 5.86 5.09 -8.71
N ALA A 84 6.51 3.93 -8.60
CA ALA A 84 5.81 2.64 -8.54
C ALA A 84 4.79 2.56 -7.39
N ILE A 85 5.15 3.08 -6.21
CA ILE A 85 4.25 3.15 -5.05
C ILE A 85 3.07 4.07 -5.34
N ARG A 86 3.31 5.26 -5.90
CA ARG A 86 2.28 6.24 -6.23
C ARG A 86 1.25 5.65 -7.20
N GLU A 87 1.71 5.05 -8.29
CA GLU A 87 0.84 4.44 -9.30
C GLU A 87 0.01 3.30 -8.71
N ALA A 88 0.63 2.43 -7.89
CA ALA A 88 -0.08 1.34 -7.24
C ALA A 88 -1.15 1.84 -6.24
N MET A 89 -0.86 2.92 -5.50
CA MET A 89 -1.82 3.53 -4.58
C MET A 89 -2.98 4.22 -5.31
N LEU A 90 -2.71 4.88 -6.43
CA LEU A 90 -3.73 5.46 -7.31
C LEU A 90 -4.68 4.40 -7.84
N ALA A 91 -4.14 3.31 -8.41
CA ALA A 91 -4.93 2.20 -8.93
C ALA A 91 -5.81 1.56 -7.83
N LEU A 92 -5.35 1.52 -6.58
CA LEU A 92 -6.15 1.04 -5.45
C LEU A 92 -7.26 2.02 -5.05
N ALA A 93 -7.00 3.34 -5.11
CA ALA A 93 -7.97 4.39 -4.77
C ALA A 93 -9.11 4.49 -5.80
N GLU A 94 -8.82 4.31 -7.09
CA GLU A 94 -9.81 4.33 -8.17
C GLU A 94 -10.83 3.19 -8.03
N ASN A 95 -10.35 2.01 -7.63
CA ASN A 95 -11.18 0.83 -7.43
C ASN A 95 -11.93 0.85 -6.08
N ASP A 96 -11.68 1.86 -5.25
CA ASP A 96 -12.19 1.89 -3.89
C ASP A 96 -12.09 3.29 -3.26
N SER A 97 -13.15 4.07 -3.43
CA SER A 97 -13.25 5.47 -2.99
C SER A 97 -13.06 5.67 -1.47
N ASN A 98 -13.00 4.59 -0.69
CA ASN A 98 -12.90 4.60 0.76
C ASN A 98 -11.59 4.00 1.32
N VAL A 99 -10.65 3.52 0.49
CA VAL A 99 -9.32 3.05 0.98
C VAL A 99 -8.47 4.21 1.47
N PHE A 100 -8.68 5.39 0.88
CA PHE A 100 -7.76 6.50 0.92
C PHE A 100 -8.52 7.83 0.88
N SER A 101 -9.42 8.06 1.84
CA SER A 101 -10.30 9.24 1.86
C SER A 101 -9.54 10.58 1.87
N SER A 102 -8.30 10.61 2.39
CA SER A 102 -7.39 11.76 2.41
C SER A 102 -6.42 11.84 1.22
N THR A 103 -6.14 10.72 0.54
CA THR A 103 -5.09 10.63 -0.49
C THR A 103 -5.51 11.27 -1.81
N ARG A 104 -6.82 11.37 -2.11
CA ARG A 104 -7.31 12.09 -3.30
C ARG A 104 -6.89 13.56 -3.33
N ALA A 105 -6.73 14.20 -2.16
CA ALA A 105 -6.25 15.57 -2.07
C ALA A 105 -4.73 15.67 -2.24
N VAL A 106 -3.96 14.77 -1.63
CA VAL A 106 -2.49 14.77 -1.68
C VAL A 106 -1.96 14.35 -3.05
N VAL A 107 -2.61 13.40 -3.72
CA VAL A 107 -2.17 12.93 -5.04
C VAL A 107 -2.63 13.88 -6.16
N ASN A 108 -3.81 14.50 -6.07
CA ASN A 108 -4.21 15.56 -7.02
C ASN A 108 -3.52 16.91 -6.76
N ALA A 109 -2.90 17.12 -5.59
CA ALA A 109 -2.13 18.33 -5.30
C ALA A 109 -0.77 18.40 -6.01
N GLY A 110 -0.41 17.40 -6.84
CA GLY A 110 0.78 17.41 -7.70
C GLY A 110 0.83 18.52 -8.76
N HIS A 111 -0.16 19.41 -8.83
CA HIS A 111 -0.19 20.58 -9.71
C HIS A 111 0.36 21.88 -9.11
N TRP A 112 1.02 21.85 -7.94
CA TRP A 112 1.51 23.06 -7.24
C TRP A 112 3.04 23.16 -7.10
N TRP A 113 3.79 22.65 -8.08
CA TRP A 113 5.18 23.06 -8.31
C TRP A 113 5.33 23.54 -9.75
N GLY A 114 4.94 24.79 -9.97
CA GLY A 114 5.14 25.58 -11.18
C GLY A 114 5.41 27.02 -10.81
#